data_AF-A0A7X4IY83-F1
#
_entry.id   AF-A0A7X4IY83-F1
#
_cell.length_a   1.000
_cell.length_b   1.000
_cell.length_c   1.000
_cell.angle_alpha   90.00
_cell.angle_beta   90.00
_cell.angle_gamma   90.00
#
_symmetry.space_group_name_H-M   'P 1'
#
loop_
_entity.id
_entity.type
_entity.pdbx_description
1 polymer ?
#
loop_
_entity_poly.entity_id
_entity_poly.type
_entity_poly.pdbx_seq_one_letter_code
_entity_poly.pdbx_strand_id
1 'polypeptide(L)'
;MSGPSRTSSATSPAGRPRSSAPCSTSRRAAVPPSSTSTRRARTPGTRTTSSASAASPSGASSNSSRLAASVCSPPPPSSTMPRSARKAAFPTSSCRWSPTTTGNTGTSSPPTSPACPVCAKPAPSVPASTQRSPMLSKVHHVGIVVRSADDALGFYRDALGLPVSVDRVIEDQGVRGVLLPCGTAEIELLEPTRDDTGVARFLQGRGEGMHHVCFESDDCGADLRAAAEAGVQLIDEAPRAGLAGMIGFLHPKSNHGVLVEYATPVEEAHVGPSDDATANRIDHIGIVVQDIPTAAATYERHFGFSLDPELGGQNDALGIENAFMLAGNAHLEFIRPTTEEGPVAKFASERGEGSFLLSLAVSDVQAAVDSLRASGARAGDPNGPVAFVSPRSSFGVNLQLVERS
;
A
#
# COMPACT_ATOMS: atom_id res chain seq x y z
N MET A 1 8.96 41.14 -67.28
CA MET A 1 8.31 40.82 -68.57
C MET A 1 9.23 39.87 -69.33
N SER A 2 8.68 38.99 -70.16
CA SER A 2 9.37 38.23 -71.25
C SER A 2 10.49 37.22 -70.89
N GLY A 3 10.39 36.01 -71.48
CA GLY A 3 11.54 35.13 -71.77
C GLY A 3 12.19 35.51 -73.13
N PRO A 4 12.87 34.57 -73.87
CA PRO A 4 12.24 33.31 -74.30
C PRO A 4 13.16 32.07 -74.56
N SER A 5 12.52 30.93 -74.91
CA SER A 5 12.96 29.81 -75.81
C SER A 5 14.29 29.05 -75.56
N ARG A 6 14.32 27.72 -75.33
CA ARG A 6 13.95 26.54 -76.19
C ARG A 6 15.02 26.16 -77.25
N THR A 7 15.16 24.90 -77.68
CA THR A 7 14.47 23.61 -77.36
C THR A 7 15.29 22.76 -76.37
N SER A 8 15.25 21.42 -76.17
CA SER A 8 14.61 20.22 -76.78
C SER A 8 14.55 19.08 -75.71
N SER A 9 13.96 17.88 -75.88
CA SER A 9 13.19 17.25 -76.97
C SER A 9 12.07 16.31 -76.42
N ALA A 10 12.29 14.98 -76.33
CA ALA A 10 11.36 13.91 -75.91
C ALA A 10 12.18 12.63 -75.52
N THR A 11 11.65 11.52 -74.94
CA THR A 11 10.30 10.90 -75.05
C THR A 11 9.97 10.00 -73.83
N SER A 12 8.69 9.69 -73.61
CA SER A 12 8.16 8.68 -72.68
C SER A 12 6.97 7.94 -73.35
N PRO A 13 6.57 6.71 -72.96
CA PRO A 13 5.45 6.60 -72.00
C PRO A 13 5.33 5.32 -71.14
N ALA A 14 4.54 5.48 -70.06
CA ALA A 14 3.65 4.58 -69.32
C ALA A 14 3.55 3.05 -69.57
N GLY A 15 3.29 2.30 -68.48
CA GLY A 15 2.67 0.95 -68.52
C GLY A 15 2.40 0.31 -67.14
N ARG A 16 1.13 0.07 -66.80
CA ARG A 16 0.68 -0.80 -65.66
C ARG A 16 -0.23 -1.90 -66.21
N PRO A 17 -0.12 -3.15 -65.71
CA PRO A 17 -1.28 -4.04 -65.60
C PRO A 17 -1.55 -4.48 -64.14
N ARG A 18 -2.44 -5.45 -63.93
CA ARG A 18 -3.00 -5.84 -62.63
C ARG A 18 -2.78 -7.33 -62.29
N SER A 19 -2.78 -7.63 -60.98
CA SER A 19 -3.29 -8.82 -60.27
C SER A 19 -3.54 -10.16 -61.00
N SER A 20 -3.03 -11.25 -60.43
CA SER A 20 -3.70 -12.57 -60.45
C SER A 20 -3.34 -13.43 -59.21
N ALA A 21 -4.23 -14.38 -58.92
CA ALA A 21 -4.50 -15.15 -57.70
C ALA A 21 -3.36 -16.01 -57.07
N PRO A 22 -3.52 -16.52 -55.82
CA PRO A 22 -2.53 -17.33 -55.09
C PRO A 22 -2.62 -18.84 -55.37
N CYS A 23 -1.64 -19.60 -54.87
CA CYS A 23 -1.64 -21.07 -54.91
C CYS A 23 -2.03 -21.72 -53.56
N SER A 24 -2.72 -22.85 -53.66
CA SER A 24 -3.20 -23.76 -52.61
C SER A 24 -2.09 -24.72 -52.13
N THR A 25 -2.19 -25.58 -51.10
CA THR A 25 -3.07 -25.75 -49.90
C THR A 25 -2.39 -26.82 -49.03
N SER A 26 -2.65 -26.84 -47.72
CA SER A 26 -2.73 -28.13 -47.00
C SER A 26 -3.85 -28.11 -45.95
N ARG A 27 -4.48 -29.26 -45.71
CA ARG A 27 -5.58 -29.43 -44.75
C ARG A 27 -5.08 -30.09 -43.47
N ARG A 28 -5.60 -29.66 -42.32
CA ARG A 28 -5.88 -30.57 -41.20
C ARG A 28 -7.32 -30.36 -40.70
N ALA A 29 -7.88 -31.38 -40.05
CA ALA A 29 -9.32 -31.63 -40.08
C ALA A 29 -10.11 -31.01 -38.92
N ALA A 30 -11.36 -30.64 -39.19
CA ALA A 30 -12.38 -30.40 -38.17
C ALA A 30 -12.97 -31.73 -37.67
N VAL A 31 -13.46 -31.75 -36.43
CA VAL A 31 -14.10 -32.90 -35.78
C VAL A 31 -15.59 -32.61 -35.57
N PRO A 32 -16.52 -33.44 -36.08
CA PRO A 32 -17.97 -33.29 -35.86
C PRO A 32 -18.45 -33.98 -34.56
N PRO A 33 -19.66 -33.66 -34.06
CA PRO A 33 -20.06 -33.95 -32.66
C PRO A 33 -20.89 -35.22 -32.45
N SER A 34 -20.93 -35.67 -31.19
CA SER A 34 -21.87 -36.67 -30.64
C SER A 34 -22.04 -36.44 -29.12
N SER A 35 -23.17 -36.75 -28.47
CA SER A 35 -24.53 -36.98 -28.96
C SER A 35 -25.54 -36.83 -27.81
N THR A 36 -26.83 -36.69 -28.15
CA THR A 36 -27.96 -36.43 -27.24
C THR A 36 -28.09 -37.40 -26.06
N SER A 37 -28.41 -36.87 -24.87
CA SER A 37 -29.11 -37.63 -23.81
C SER A 37 -30.25 -36.79 -23.24
N THR A 38 -31.47 -37.32 -23.30
CA THR A 38 -32.69 -36.65 -22.83
C THR A 38 -33.05 -37.12 -21.42
N ARG A 39 -33.49 -36.19 -20.55
CA ARG A 39 -34.24 -36.55 -19.34
C ARG A 39 -35.51 -35.72 -19.23
N ARG A 40 -36.64 -36.40 -19.05
CA ARG A 40 -38.00 -35.85 -19.17
C ARG A 40 -38.61 -35.59 -17.79
N ALA A 41 -39.26 -34.44 -17.67
CA ALA A 41 -40.27 -33.99 -16.70
C ALA A 41 -40.52 -34.79 -15.40
N ARG A 42 -40.60 -34.07 -14.28
CA ARG A 42 -41.53 -34.44 -13.19
C ARG A 42 -42.04 -33.22 -12.41
N THR A 43 -43.28 -32.83 -12.66
CA THR A 43 -44.09 -32.02 -11.73
C THR A 43 -44.50 -32.87 -10.51
N PRO A 44 -44.72 -32.24 -9.35
CA PRO A 44 -46.09 -31.95 -8.91
C PRO A 44 -46.40 -30.44 -9.00
N GLY A 45 -47.64 -29.96 -8.88
CA GLY A 45 -48.86 -30.61 -8.39
C GLY A 45 -49.38 -29.78 -7.21
N THR A 46 -50.40 -28.96 -7.48
CA THR A 46 -50.84 -27.88 -6.60
C THR A 46 -51.49 -28.37 -5.30
N ARG A 47 -51.32 -27.58 -4.22
CA ARG A 47 -52.35 -27.49 -3.17
C ARG A 47 -52.42 -26.07 -2.59
N THR A 48 -53.41 -25.33 -3.03
CA THR A 48 -53.83 -24.04 -2.45
C THR A 48 -54.71 -24.29 -1.23
N THR A 49 -54.40 -23.64 -0.10
CA THR A 49 -55.35 -23.44 1.01
C THR A 49 -55.16 -22.06 1.62
N SER A 50 -55.94 -21.11 1.12
CA SER A 50 -56.42 -19.88 1.78
C SER A 50 -55.85 -19.52 3.17
N SER A 51 -55.07 -18.43 3.23
CA SER A 51 -54.94 -17.59 4.43
C SER A 51 -55.95 -16.44 4.35
N ALA A 52 -57.00 -16.47 5.17
CA ALA A 52 -57.97 -15.38 5.28
C ALA A 52 -57.53 -14.37 6.36
N SER A 53 -57.91 -13.10 6.19
CA SER A 53 -57.54 -11.98 7.07
C SER A 53 -58.16 -12.07 8.47
N ALA A 54 -57.50 -11.51 9.49
CA ALA A 54 -57.90 -10.23 10.11
C ALA A 54 -57.40 -10.03 11.57
N ALA A 55 -57.42 -8.76 12.00
CA ALA A 55 -57.69 -8.28 13.36
C ALA A 55 -56.70 -8.56 14.52
N SER A 56 -55.77 -7.61 14.69
CA SER A 56 -55.61 -6.90 15.98
C SER A 56 -56.97 -6.35 16.48
N PRO A 57 -57.23 -6.07 17.79
CA PRO A 57 -56.34 -5.26 18.63
C PRO A 57 -56.36 -5.47 20.18
N SER A 58 -55.51 -4.67 20.84
CA SER A 58 -55.69 -4.07 22.18
C SER A 58 -55.89 -4.95 23.42
N GLY A 59 -55.02 -4.75 24.42
CA GLY A 59 -55.19 -5.27 25.78
C GLY A 59 -54.05 -4.81 26.70
N ALA A 60 -54.11 -3.57 27.19
CA ALA A 60 -53.09 -3.04 28.11
C ALA A 60 -53.51 -3.23 29.58
N SER A 61 -52.56 -3.55 30.47
CA SER A 61 -52.36 -2.85 31.77
C SER A 61 -51.24 -3.51 32.60
N SER A 62 -50.66 -2.71 33.51
CA SER A 62 -49.99 -3.04 34.79
C SER A 62 -49.76 -4.54 35.16
N ASN A 63 -48.63 -4.91 35.78
CA ASN A 63 -48.14 -4.22 36.97
C ASN A 63 -46.65 -4.45 37.29
N SER A 64 -46.08 -3.57 38.12
CA SER A 64 -44.67 -3.61 38.55
C SER A 64 -44.43 -4.63 39.65
N SER A 65 -43.30 -5.36 39.58
CA SER A 65 -42.68 -5.95 40.77
C SER A 65 -41.16 -5.79 40.71
N ARG A 66 -40.56 -5.36 41.82
CA ARG A 66 -39.10 -5.19 41.96
C ARG A 66 -38.50 -6.49 42.48
N LEU A 67 -37.44 -6.98 41.82
CA LEU A 67 -36.37 -7.74 42.47
C LEU A 67 -35.03 -7.16 42.04
N ALA A 68 -34.02 -7.31 42.89
CA ALA A 68 -32.79 -6.53 42.83
C ALA A 68 -31.55 -7.36 42.45
N ALA A 69 -30.57 -6.65 41.92
CA ALA A 69 -29.12 -6.93 41.96
C ALA A 69 -28.62 -8.35 41.60
N SER A 70 -27.82 -8.41 40.54
CA SER A 70 -26.39 -8.69 40.75
C SER A 70 -25.54 -7.98 39.69
N VAL A 71 -24.35 -7.53 40.08
CA VAL A 71 -23.35 -6.93 39.18
C VAL A 71 -22.17 -7.90 39.11
N CYS A 72 -21.88 -8.44 37.92
CA CYS A 72 -20.72 -9.31 37.72
C CYS A 72 -19.46 -8.50 37.40
N SER A 73 -18.63 -8.27 38.42
CA SER A 73 -17.25 -7.82 38.27
C SER A 73 -16.32 -9.01 37.93
N PRO A 74 -15.20 -8.79 37.22
CA PRO A 74 -14.23 -9.85 36.90
C PRO A 74 -13.45 -10.34 38.14
N PRO A 75 -12.88 -11.57 38.09
CA PRO A 75 -12.18 -12.18 39.22
C PRO A 75 -10.78 -11.57 39.49
N PRO A 76 -10.29 -11.63 40.75
CA PRO A 76 -8.99 -11.08 41.13
C PRO A 76 -7.79 -12.01 40.81
N PRO A 77 -6.56 -11.48 40.74
CA PRO A 77 -5.34 -12.28 40.58
C PRO A 77 -4.97 -13.05 41.86
N SER A 78 -4.46 -14.28 41.69
CA SER A 78 -3.89 -15.10 42.77
C SER A 78 -2.42 -14.75 43.05
N SER A 79 -1.91 -15.14 44.23
CA SER A 79 -0.69 -14.55 44.81
C SER A 79 0.28 -15.57 45.43
N THR A 80 1.58 -15.25 45.38
CA THR A 80 2.65 -15.60 46.35
C THR A 80 2.77 -17.06 46.87
N MET A 81 3.85 -17.81 46.62
CA MET A 81 5.18 -17.78 47.31
C MET A 81 5.96 -19.09 46.96
N PRO A 82 7.20 -19.40 47.43
CA PRO A 82 8.09 -18.67 48.37
C PRO A 82 9.54 -18.42 47.87
N ARG A 83 10.34 -17.73 48.70
CA ARG A 83 11.81 -17.69 48.62
C ARG A 83 12.44 -19.02 49.08
N SER A 84 13.58 -19.38 48.46
CA SER A 84 14.69 -20.06 49.17
C SER A 84 16.03 -19.55 48.61
N ALA A 85 17.16 -19.80 49.30
CA ALA A 85 18.45 -19.20 48.95
C ALA A 85 19.64 -20.16 49.15
N ARG A 86 20.66 -20.05 48.28
CA ARG A 86 22.05 -20.52 48.50
C ARG A 86 23.03 -19.72 47.63
N LYS A 87 24.33 -19.80 47.93
CA LYS A 87 25.38 -18.83 47.50
C LYS A 87 26.45 -19.43 46.58
N ALA A 88 26.89 -18.62 45.60
CA ALA A 88 28.23 -18.51 45.01
C ALA A 88 28.24 -17.16 44.22
N ALA A 89 29.15 -16.18 44.28
CA ALA A 89 30.60 -16.10 44.59
C ALA A 89 31.47 -16.82 43.53
N PHE A 90 32.35 -16.19 42.75
CA PHE A 90 32.95 -14.84 42.64
C PHE A 90 33.34 -14.60 41.14
N PRO A 91 34.04 -13.52 40.72
CA PRO A 91 33.97 -12.10 41.09
C PRO A 91 33.68 -11.19 39.86
N THR A 92 33.28 -9.92 40.08
CA THR A 92 33.26 -8.89 39.02
C THR A 92 34.44 -7.92 39.18
N SER A 93 35.17 -7.66 38.10
CA SER A 93 36.30 -6.71 38.07
C SER A 93 35.83 -5.30 37.71
N SER A 94 35.61 -4.45 38.70
CA SER A 94 35.17 -3.06 38.48
C SER A 94 36.30 -2.04 38.72
N CYS A 95 36.89 -1.52 37.64
CA CYS A 95 37.85 -0.41 37.71
C CYS A 95 37.12 0.92 37.98
N ARG A 96 36.91 1.24 39.26
CA ARG A 96 36.46 2.58 39.69
C ARG A 96 37.65 3.54 39.72
N TRP A 97 37.59 4.59 38.90
CA TRP A 97 38.49 5.74 39.02
C TRP A 97 37.96 6.73 40.07
N SER A 98 38.85 7.39 40.80
CA SER A 98 38.56 8.54 41.68
C SER A 98 39.85 9.35 41.87
N PRO A 99 39.77 10.69 42.03
CA PRO A 99 40.91 11.57 41.77
C PRO A 99 41.80 11.82 42.99
N THR A 100 43.05 12.23 42.73
CA THR A 100 43.95 12.83 43.72
C THR A 100 44.56 14.11 43.14
N THR A 101 44.50 15.21 43.89
CA THR A 101 44.97 16.53 43.47
C THR A 101 46.35 16.85 44.05
N THR A 102 47.34 17.08 43.19
CA THR A 102 48.55 17.86 43.50
C THR A 102 48.96 18.61 42.25
N GLY A 103 49.04 19.94 42.32
CA GLY A 103 49.56 20.76 41.23
C GLY A 103 50.84 21.48 41.65
N ASN A 104 51.62 21.93 40.66
CA ASN A 104 52.25 23.24 40.74
C ASN A 104 52.47 23.83 39.34
N THR A 105 52.84 25.11 39.29
CA THR A 105 53.05 25.92 38.08
C THR A 105 54.33 25.56 37.32
N GLY A 106 54.36 25.86 36.01
CA GLY A 106 55.54 25.71 35.17
C GLY A 106 55.28 26.11 33.72
N THR A 107 55.62 27.35 33.35
CA THR A 107 55.51 27.86 31.98
C THR A 107 56.75 27.54 31.15
N SER A 108 56.62 26.75 30.09
CA SER A 108 57.60 26.69 28.99
C SER A 108 56.97 26.15 27.70
N SER A 109 57.27 26.78 26.57
CA SER A 109 56.85 26.32 25.24
C SER A 109 57.68 25.10 24.80
N PRO A 110 57.10 24.14 24.06
CA PRO A 110 57.88 23.07 23.43
C PRO A 110 58.76 23.64 22.30
N PRO A 111 59.99 23.13 22.10
CA PRO A 111 60.85 23.56 21.01
C PRO A 111 60.38 23.03 19.66
N THR A 112 60.50 23.86 18.62
CA THR A 112 60.39 23.41 17.23
C THR A 112 61.60 22.58 16.83
N SER A 113 61.36 21.50 16.09
CA SER A 113 62.38 20.70 15.39
C SER A 113 61.85 20.31 14.01
N PRO A 114 62.73 20.12 13.00
CA PRO A 114 62.35 20.19 11.60
C PRO A 114 61.50 19.00 11.12
N ALA A 115 60.56 19.28 10.23
CA ALA A 115 59.74 18.26 9.60
C ALA A 115 60.58 17.35 8.70
N CYS A 116 60.38 16.04 8.82
CA CYS A 116 60.99 15.06 7.93
C CYS A 116 60.26 15.09 6.56
N PRO A 117 60.95 15.37 5.43
CA PRO A 117 60.35 15.20 4.11
C PRO A 117 60.14 13.71 3.80
N VAL A 118 59.22 13.41 2.89
CA VAL A 118 58.88 12.05 2.44
C VAL A 118 58.20 11.17 3.52
N CYS A 119 57.00 11.54 3.96
CA CYS A 119 55.98 10.55 4.34
C CYS A 119 54.52 11.04 4.28
N ALA A 120 54.19 11.91 3.32
CA ALA A 120 52.81 12.36 3.08
C ALA A 120 52.28 11.80 1.75
N LYS A 121 51.74 10.58 1.78
CA LYS A 121 50.78 10.18 0.73
C LYS A 121 49.49 10.98 0.98
N PRO A 122 48.91 11.67 -0.01
CA PRO A 122 47.56 12.19 0.16
C PRO A 122 46.62 11.01 0.46
N ALA A 123 45.70 11.20 1.40
CA ALA A 123 44.56 10.29 1.49
C ALA A 123 43.84 10.30 0.14
N PRO A 124 43.35 9.15 -0.38
CA PRO A 124 42.58 9.17 -1.60
C PRO A 124 41.37 10.07 -1.37
N SER A 125 41.27 11.15 -2.15
CA SER A 125 40.09 11.97 -2.18
C SER A 125 38.94 11.09 -2.64
N VAL A 126 38.06 10.70 -1.72
CA VAL A 126 36.76 10.13 -2.06
C VAL A 126 36.15 11.13 -3.05
N PRO A 127 35.89 10.73 -4.32
CA PRO A 127 35.22 11.63 -5.24
C PRO A 127 33.88 11.97 -4.58
N ALA A 128 33.54 13.26 -4.51
CA ALA A 128 32.23 13.66 -4.01
C ALA A 128 31.19 12.84 -4.77
N SER A 129 30.44 11.99 -4.06
CA SER A 129 29.46 11.13 -4.69
C SER A 129 28.47 12.05 -5.39
N THR A 130 28.34 11.91 -6.71
CA THR A 130 27.26 12.54 -7.45
C THR A 130 25.99 11.88 -6.94
N GLN A 131 25.39 12.45 -5.89
CA GLN A 131 24.20 11.90 -5.25
C GLN A 131 23.09 11.87 -6.27
N ARG A 132 22.89 10.70 -6.90
CA ARG A 132 21.63 10.34 -7.51
C ARG A 132 20.66 10.23 -6.35
N SER A 133 19.79 11.23 -6.20
CA SER A 133 18.49 11.00 -5.57
C SER A 133 17.87 9.77 -6.24
N PRO A 134 17.27 8.84 -5.49
CA PRO A 134 16.62 7.68 -6.08
C PRO A 134 15.54 8.15 -7.04
N MET A 135 15.49 7.57 -8.24
CA MET A 135 14.62 8.05 -9.32
C MET A 135 13.27 7.32 -9.28
N LEU A 136 12.56 7.48 -8.16
CA LEU A 136 11.25 6.89 -7.96
C LEU A 136 10.21 7.66 -8.79
N SER A 137 9.52 6.96 -9.69
CA SER A 137 8.66 7.59 -10.70
C SER A 137 7.24 7.86 -10.19
N LYS A 138 6.64 6.88 -9.49
CA LYS A 138 5.24 6.86 -9.07
C LYS A 138 4.96 5.80 -7.99
N VAL A 139 3.76 5.79 -7.42
CA VAL A 139 3.24 4.63 -6.68
C VAL A 139 2.99 3.50 -7.68
N HIS A 140 3.66 2.36 -7.49
CA HIS A 140 3.37 1.15 -8.26
C HIS A 140 2.14 0.45 -7.69
N HIS A 141 2.13 0.14 -6.40
CA HIS A 141 1.03 -0.59 -5.77
C HIS A 141 0.93 -0.38 -4.26
N VAL A 142 -0.23 -0.75 -3.70
CA VAL A 142 -0.48 -0.78 -2.25
C VAL A 142 -0.87 -2.19 -1.83
N GLY A 143 -0.02 -2.82 -1.03
CA GLY A 143 -0.22 -4.16 -0.50
C GLY A 143 -1.18 -4.18 0.69
N ILE A 144 -2.14 -5.08 0.64
CA ILE A 144 -3.20 -5.30 1.63
C ILE A 144 -3.15 -6.77 2.05
N VAL A 145 -2.87 -7.03 3.33
CA VAL A 145 -2.81 -8.39 3.86
C VAL A 145 -4.20 -8.87 4.26
N VAL A 146 -4.58 -10.06 3.78
CA VAL A 146 -5.91 -10.65 3.90
C VAL A 146 -5.83 -12.09 4.43
N ARG A 147 -6.92 -12.62 5.00
CA ARG A 147 -6.99 -14.05 5.39
C ARG A 147 -7.24 -15.01 4.22
N SER A 148 -7.80 -14.48 3.14
CA SER A 148 -8.30 -15.21 1.98
C SER A 148 -8.40 -14.19 0.85
N ALA A 149 -7.61 -14.37 -0.22
CA ALA A 149 -7.73 -13.52 -1.39
C ALA A 149 -9.05 -13.78 -2.13
N ASP A 150 -9.60 -14.99 -2.06
CA ASP A 150 -10.88 -15.34 -2.69
C ASP A 150 -12.06 -14.58 -2.06
N ASP A 151 -12.09 -14.44 -0.73
CA ASP A 151 -13.09 -13.61 -0.03
C ASP A 151 -12.87 -12.13 -0.33
N ALA A 152 -11.61 -11.66 -0.36
CA ALA A 152 -11.26 -10.28 -0.64
C ALA A 152 -11.62 -9.85 -2.08
N LEU A 153 -11.49 -10.74 -3.06
CA LEU A 153 -11.90 -10.51 -4.44
C LEU A 153 -13.41 -10.25 -4.56
N GLY A 154 -14.24 -10.80 -3.67
CA GLY A 154 -15.67 -10.47 -3.58
C GLY A 154 -15.96 -8.98 -3.28
N PHE A 155 -14.97 -8.23 -2.78
CA PHE A 155 -15.03 -6.78 -2.64
C PHE A 155 -14.19 -6.07 -3.72
N TYR A 156 -12.89 -6.36 -3.81
CA TYR A 156 -11.99 -5.60 -4.67
C TYR A 156 -12.25 -5.82 -6.18
N ARG A 157 -12.61 -7.04 -6.60
CA ARG A 157 -13.00 -7.33 -7.99
C ARG A 157 -14.49 -7.07 -8.21
N ASP A 158 -15.35 -7.72 -7.43
CA ASP A 158 -16.78 -7.77 -7.76
C ASP A 158 -17.58 -6.53 -7.32
N ALA A 159 -17.14 -5.79 -6.29
CA ALA A 159 -17.85 -4.61 -5.78
C ALA A 159 -17.21 -3.29 -6.22
N LEU A 160 -15.88 -3.21 -6.31
CA LEU A 160 -15.17 -2.03 -6.84
C LEU A 160 -14.95 -2.07 -8.36
N GLY A 161 -15.10 -3.24 -9.00
CA GLY A 161 -14.93 -3.43 -10.44
C GLY A 161 -13.49 -3.53 -10.92
N LEU A 162 -12.52 -3.78 -10.03
CA LEU A 162 -11.11 -3.87 -10.42
C LEU A 162 -10.81 -5.22 -11.10
N PRO A 163 -10.15 -5.26 -12.27
CA PRO A 163 -9.72 -6.50 -12.88
C PRO A 163 -8.63 -7.19 -12.05
N VAL A 164 -8.40 -8.48 -12.29
CA VAL A 164 -7.21 -9.18 -11.77
C VAL A 164 -6.20 -9.32 -12.90
N SER A 165 -5.01 -8.73 -12.75
CA SER A 165 -3.90 -8.86 -13.70
C SER A 165 -3.11 -10.16 -13.45
N VAL A 166 -2.84 -10.47 -12.19
CA VAL A 166 -2.01 -11.60 -11.75
C VAL A 166 -2.61 -12.25 -10.49
N ASP A 167 -2.62 -13.58 -10.42
CA ASP A 167 -2.86 -14.38 -9.21
C ASP A 167 -1.84 -15.53 -9.20
N ARG A 168 -0.87 -15.50 -8.26
CA ARG A 168 0.24 -16.47 -8.21
C ARG A 168 0.66 -16.74 -6.76
N VAL A 169 1.06 -17.99 -6.48
CA VAL A 169 1.74 -18.36 -5.23
C VAL A 169 3.25 -18.19 -5.38
N ILE A 170 3.87 -17.50 -4.43
CA ILE A 170 5.30 -17.25 -4.31
C ILE A 170 5.82 -18.11 -3.15
N GLU A 171 6.20 -19.35 -3.44
CA GLU A 171 6.50 -20.40 -2.44
C GLU A 171 7.71 -20.10 -1.54
N ASP A 172 8.72 -19.40 -2.08
CA ASP A 172 9.90 -18.97 -1.33
C ASP A 172 9.57 -17.89 -0.28
N GLN A 173 8.60 -17.03 -0.58
CA GLN A 173 8.09 -15.99 0.32
C GLN A 173 6.92 -16.46 1.19
N GLY A 174 6.28 -17.58 0.82
CA GLY A 174 5.16 -18.20 1.54
C GLY A 174 3.87 -17.37 1.49
N VAL A 175 3.58 -16.78 0.32
CA VAL A 175 2.43 -15.90 0.11
C VAL A 175 1.79 -16.17 -1.26
N ARG A 176 0.46 -16.04 -1.34
CA ARG A 176 -0.28 -15.86 -2.58
C ARG A 176 -0.50 -14.36 -2.76
N GLY A 177 -0.02 -13.82 -3.88
CA GLY A 177 -0.20 -12.43 -4.24
C GLY A 177 -1.17 -12.31 -5.43
N VAL A 178 -2.12 -11.39 -5.32
CA VAL A 178 -3.11 -11.08 -6.37
C VAL A 178 -3.06 -9.59 -6.69
N LEU A 179 -2.73 -9.24 -7.92
CA LEU A 179 -2.65 -7.86 -8.39
C LEU A 179 -3.96 -7.43 -9.07
N LEU A 180 -4.43 -6.23 -8.69
CA LEU A 180 -5.62 -5.60 -9.24
C LEU A 180 -5.33 -4.18 -9.74
N PRO A 181 -5.24 -3.96 -11.06
CA PRO A 181 -5.06 -2.64 -11.66
C PRO A 181 -6.10 -1.62 -11.24
N CYS A 182 -5.62 -0.46 -10.77
CA CYS A 182 -6.42 0.68 -10.36
C CYS A 182 -5.76 1.97 -10.92
N GLY A 183 -6.13 2.33 -12.15
CA GLY A 183 -5.52 3.42 -12.89
C GLY A 183 -4.12 3.04 -13.39
N THR A 184 -3.11 3.83 -13.03
CA THR A 184 -1.68 3.56 -13.34
C THR A 184 -0.90 2.95 -12.16
N ALA A 185 -1.62 2.50 -11.13
CA ALA A 185 -1.12 1.73 -10.00
C ALA A 185 -1.93 0.42 -9.86
N GLU A 186 -1.58 -0.42 -8.90
CA GLU A 186 -2.32 -1.63 -8.54
C GLU A 186 -2.63 -1.70 -7.03
N ILE A 187 -3.61 -2.53 -6.67
CA ILE A 187 -3.78 -3.03 -5.31
C ILE A 187 -3.26 -4.47 -5.30
N GLU A 188 -2.36 -4.81 -4.37
CA GLU A 188 -1.91 -6.19 -4.17
C GLU A 188 -2.63 -6.78 -2.95
N LEU A 189 -3.28 -7.94 -3.13
CA LEU A 189 -3.83 -8.73 -2.03
C LEU A 189 -2.83 -9.83 -1.65
N LEU A 190 -2.40 -9.84 -0.38
CA LEU A 190 -1.40 -10.75 0.16
C LEU A 190 -2.03 -11.74 1.14
N GLU A 191 -2.20 -12.99 0.71
CA GLU A 191 -2.70 -14.12 1.52
C GLU A 191 -1.52 -15.02 1.95
N PRO A 192 -1.17 -15.12 3.24
CA PRO A 192 -0.05 -15.95 3.68
C PRO A 192 -0.36 -17.44 3.55
N THR A 193 0.43 -18.17 2.77
CA THR A 193 0.31 -19.64 2.65
C THR A 193 1.02 -20.40 3.77
N ARG A 194 1.82 -19.69 4.59
CA ARG A 194 2.60 -20.23 5.72
C ARG A 194 2.65 -19.28 6.91
N ASP A 195 2.52 -19.84 8.12
CA ASP A 195 2.53 -19.10 9.40
C ASP A 195 3.88 -18.46 9.78
N ASP A 196 4.99 -18.86 9.15
CA ASP A 196 6.36 -18.44 9.52
C ASP A 196 6.90 -17.24 8.71
N THR A 197 6.04 -16.59 7.93
CA THR A 197 6.36 -15.48 7.00
C THR A 197 6.22 -14.09 7.62
N GLY A 198 6.71 -13.05 6.94
CA GLY A 198 6.48 -11.66 7.38
C GLY A 198 5.00 -11.29 7.38
N VAL A 199 4.31 -11.66 6.29
CA VAL A 199 2.86 -11.46 6.08
C VAL A 199 2.03 -12.15 7.16
N ALA A 200 2.33 -13.41 7.50
CA ALA A 200 1.62 -14.11 8.58
C ALA A 200 1.78 -13.44 9.94
N ARG A 201 2.99 -12.98 10.28
CA ARG A 201 3.23 -12.21 11.53
C ARG A 201 2.46 -10.89 11.57
N PHE A 202 2.35 -10.20 10.42
CA PHE A 202 1.49 -9.01 10.31
C PHE A 202 0.02 -9.38 10.54
N LEU A 203 -0.50 -10.39 9.83
CA LEU A 203 -1.91 -10.81 9.94
C LEU A 203 -2.30 -11.25 11.36
N GLN A 204 -1.39 -11.96 12.04
CA GLN A 204 -1.55 -12.39 13.43
C GLN A 204 -1.50 -11.22 14.42
N GLY A 205 -0.61 -10.23 14.21
CA GLY A 205 -0.38 -9.13 15.15
C GLY A 205 -1.23 -7.87 14.94
N ARG A 206 -1.63 -7.57 13.70
CA ARG A 206 -2.37 -6.35 13.32
C ARG A 206 -3.76 -6.64 12.74
N GLY A 207 -4.06 -7.88 12.38
CA GLY A 207 -5.22 -8.22 11.58
C GLY A 207 -4.98 -7.94 10.10
N GLU A 208 -6.08 -7.86 9.34
CA GLU A 208 -6.06 -7.56 7.91
C GLU A 208 -5.92 -6.04 7.69
N GLY A 209 -5.46 -5.63 6.51
CA GLY A 209 -5.35 -4.22 6.11
C GLY A 209 -4.03 -3.87 5.43
N MET A 210 -3.79 -2.57 5.25
CA MET A 210 -2.62 -2.04 4.53
C MET A 210 -1.30 -2.46 5.18
N HIS A 211 -0.42 -3.04 4.38
CA HIS A 211 0.84 -3.65 4.80
C HIS A 211 2.05 -2.83 4.38
N HIS A 212 2.13 -2.45 3.10
CA HIS A 212 3.22 -1.65 2.54
C HIS A 212 2.71 -0.57 1.57
N VAL A 213 3.60 0.31 1.12
CA VAL A 213 3.43 1.12 -0.11
C VAL A 213 4.63 0.88 -1.02
N CYS A 214 4.38 0.53 -2.29
CA CYS A 214 5.43 0.28 -3.26
C CYS A 214 5.60 1.45 -4.23
N PHE A 215 6.83 1.92 -4.40
CA PHE A 215 7.22 2.90 -5.40
C PHE A 215 7.98 2.23 -6.55
N GLU A 216 7.69 2.67 -7.78
CA GLU A 216 8.38 2.20 -8.98
C GLU A 216 9.78 2.84 -9.11
N SER A 217 10.76 2.03 -9.49
CA SER A 217 12.19 2.35 -9.54
C SER A 217 12.84 1.81 -10.83
N ASP A 218 13.61 2.64 -11.54
CA ASP A 218 14.36 2.23 -12.74
C ASP A 218 15.44 1.15 -12.46
N ASP A 219 16.02 1.16 -11.25
CA ASP A 219 16.97 0.16 -10.75
C ASP A 219 16.85 0.08 -9.23
N CYS A 220 15.99 -0.83 -8.75
CA CYS A 220 15.77 -1.09 -7.33
C CYS A 220 17.08 -1.39 -6.59
N GLY A 221 18.06 -2.01 -7.25
CA GLY A 221 19.39 -2.22 -6.69
C GLY A 221 20.17 -0.93 -6.48
N ALA A 222 20.06 0.05 -7.37
CA ALA A 222 20.65 1.38 -7.19
C ALA A 222 19.93 2.19 -6.12
N ASP A 223 18.60 2.19 -6.12
CA ASP A 223 17.82 3.00 -5.19
C ASP A 223 17.92 2.45 -3.75
N LEU A 224 18.01 1.13 -3.55
CA LEU A 224 18.38 0.53 -2.25
C LEU A 224 19.75 1.00 -1.75
N ARG A 225 20.77 1.08 -2.64
CA ARG A 225 22.09 1.60 -2.27
C ARG A 225 22.03 3.08 -1.91
N ALA A 226 21.32 3.89 -2.70
CA ALA A 226 21.13 5.32 -2.42
C ALA A 226 20.39 5.55 -1.09
N ALA A 227 19.37 4.73 -0.78
CA ALA A 227 18.66 4.76 0.49
C ALA A 227 19.59 4.43 1.67
N ALA A 228 20.42 3.37 1.56
CA ALA A 228 21.41 3.04 2.58
C ALA A 228 22.45 4.15 2.78
N GLU A 229 22.94 4.78 1.71
CA GLU A 229 23.84 5.94 1.77
C GLU A 229 23.17 7.18 2.41
N ALA A 230 21.86 7.34 2.24
CA ALA A 230 21.05 8.36 2.91
C ALA A 230 20.73 8.05 4.39
N GLY A 231 21.13 6.87 4.89
CA GLY A 231 20.89 6.43 6.28
C GLY A 231 19.54 5.74 6.51
N VAL A 232 18.83 5.35 5.46
CA VAL A 232 17.61 4.54 5.54
C VAL A 232 17.96 3.14 6.04
N GLN A 233 17.24 2.65 7.04
CA GLN A 233 17.36 1.26 7.47
C GLN A 233 16.68 0.35 6.43
N LEU A 234 17.43 -0.52 5.76
CA LEU A 234 16.87 -1.51 4.83
C LEU A 234 16.31 -2.75 5.57
N ILE A 235 15.50 -3.54 4.86
CA ILE A 235 15.19 -4.93 5.17
C ILE A 235 15.92 -5.85 4.19
N ASP A 236 15.84 -5.54 2.89
CA ASP A 236 16.57 -6.25 1.83
C ASP A 236 17.84 -5.44 1.45
N GLU A 237 19.04 -5.97 1.72
CA GLU A 237 20.32 -5.32 1.35
C GLU A 237 20.62 -5.40 -0.16
N ALA A 238 19.91 -6.27 -0.89
CA ALA A 238 20.00 -6.47 -2.33
C ALA A 238 18.63 -6.86 -2.89
N PRO A 239 18.28 -6.46 -4.11
CA PRO A 239 16.97 -6.74 -4.70
C PRO A 239 16.80 -8.23 -5.01
N ARG A 240 15.56 -8.72 -4.88
CA ARG A 240 15.16 -10.11 -5.14
C ARG A 240 13.94 -10.17 -6.04
N ALA A 241 13.61 -11.34 -6.57
CA ALA A 241 12.38 -11.51 -7.35
C ALA A 241 11.13 -11.38 -6.45
N GLY A 242 10.07 -10.80 -6.99
CA GLY A 242 8.75 -10.66 -6.37
C GLY A 242 7.64 -10.68 -7.42
N LEU A 243 6.42 -10.28 -7.03
CA LEU A 243 5.29 -10.23 -7.96
C LEU A 243 5.44 -9.06 -8.95
N ALA A 244 5.83 -7.88 -8.45
CA ALA A 244 6.12 -6.67 -9.22
C ALA A 244 7.56 -6.62 -9.79
N GLY A 245 8.11 -7.75 -10.25
CA GLY A 245 9.44 -7.81 -10.85
C GLY A 245 10.59 -7.92 -9.82
N MET A 246 11.55 -7.00 -9.85
CA MET A 246 12.69 -6.98 -8.92
C MET A 246 12.43 -6.01 -7.76
N ILE A 247 12.35 -6.54 -6.54
CA ILE A 247 11.85 -5.85 -5.36
C ILE A 247 12.84 -5.79 -4.20
N GLY A 248 12.62 -4.83 -3.29
CA GLY A 248 13.34 -4.74 -2.02
C GLY A 248 12.68 -3.79 -1.02
N PHE A 249 12.67 -4.18 0.26
CA PHE A 249 11.97 -3.45 1.31
C PHE A 249 12.86 -2.57 2.20
N LEU A 250 12.29 -1.46 2.64
CA LEU A 250 12.82 -0.48 3.58
C LEU A 250 12.13 -0.62 4.93
N HIS A 251 12.87 -0.56 6.03
CA HIS A 251 12.35 -0.82 7.36
C HIS A 251 11.45 0.33 7.87
N PRO A 252 10.24 0.04 8.43
CA PRO A 252 9.25 1.06 8.79
C PRO A 252 9.71 2.19 9.74
N LYS A 253 10.78 1.94 10.51
CA LYS A 253 11.37 2.96 11.40
C LYS A 253 11.98 4.16 10.67
N SER A 254 12.34 4.03 9.40
CA SER A 254 12.84 5.15 8.59
C SER A 254 11.74 5.95 7.91
N ASN A 255 10.52 5.42 7.84
CA ASN A 255 9.44 5.96 7.00
C ASN A 255 8.13 6.11 7.81
N HIS A 256 8.21 6.67 9.03
CA HIS A 256 7.06 6.96 9.90
C HIS A 256 6.06 5.80 10.04
N GLY A 257 6.57 4.58 10.29
CA GLY A 257 5.75 3.38 10.50
C GLY A 257 5.23 2.71 9.22
N VAL A 258 5.50 3.25 8.04
CA VAL A 258 5.15 2.65 6.74
C VAL A 258 6.25 1.70 6.26
N LEU A 259 5.89 0.45 5.96
CA LEU A 259 6.74 -0.45 5.20
C LEU A 259 6.77 0.04 3.75
N VAL A 260 7.95 0.41 3.25
CA VAL A 260 8.12 0.88 1.87
C VAL A 260 8.84 -0.19 1.06
N GLU A 261 8.41 -0.36 -0.18
CA GLU A 261 8.99 -1.26 -1.16
C GLU A 261 9.44 -0.47 -2.39
N TYR A 262 10.58 -0.83 -2.96
CA TYR A 262 11.00 -0.39 -4.29
C TYR A 262 10.82 -1.55 -5.25
N ALA A 263 10.13 -1.33 -6.37
CA ALA A 263 9.98 -2.33 -7.44
C ALA A 263 10.51 -1.79 -8.76
N THR A 264 11.37 -2.57 -9.42
CA THR A 264 11.63 -2.44 -10.86
C THR A 264 10.76 -3.46 -11.58
N PRO A 265 9.60 -3.05 -12.12
CA PRO A 265 8.70 -3.96 -12.82
C PRO A 265 9.31 -4.49 -14.11
N VAL A 266 8.84 -5.67 -14.51
CA VAL A 266 8.98 -6.15 -15.88
C VAL A 266 7.85 -5.54 -16.74
N GLU A 267 8.11 -5.22 -18.00
CA GLU A 267 7.09 -4.73 -18.93
C GLU A 267 6.07 -5.85 -19.29
N GLU A 268 5.10 -6.09 -18.40
CA GLU A 268 3.86 -6.82 -18.71
C GLU A 268 2.74 -5.82 -19.09
N ALA A 269 1.68 -6.32 -19.73
CA ALA A 269 0.62 -5.47 -20.28
C ALA A 269 -0.34 -4.98 -19.18
N HIS A 270 -0.09 -3.79 -18.64
CA HIS A 270 -0.94 -3.14 -17.64
C HIS A 270 -2.33 -2.79 -18.21
N VAL A 271 -3.29 -3.70 -18.04
CA VAL A 271 -4.70 -3.47 -18.37
C VAL A 271 -5.37 -2.84 -17.17
N GLY A 272 -5.55 -1.51 -17.21
CA GLY A 272 -6.30 -0.76 -16.19
C GLY A 272 -7.77 -1.20 -16.06
N PRO A 273 -8.49 -0.68 -15.05
CA PRO A 273 -9.91 -0.96 -14.87
C PRO A 273 -10.73 -0.51 -16.08
N SER A 274 -11.85 -1.19 -16.33
CA SER A 274 -12.81 -0.82 -17.38
C SER A 274 -13.50 0.51 -17.06
N ASP A 275 -13.98 1.21 -18.09
CA ASP A 275 -14.75 2.46 -17.96
C ASP A 275 -15.99 2.32 -17.05
N ASP A 276 -16.55 1.11 -16.91
CA ASP A 276 -17.68 0.77 -16.04
C ASP A 276 -17.28 0.46 -14.57
N ALA A 277 -15.99 0.55 -14.20
CA ALA A 277 -15.52 0.27 -12.83
C ALA A 277 -15.99 1.35 -11.84
N THR A 278 -16.11 0.96 -10.56
CA THR A 278 -16.50 1.92 -9.50
C THR A 278 -15.30 2.74 -9.00
N ALA A 279 -14.09 2.19 -9.05
CA ALA A 279 -12.86 2.88 -8.66
C ALA A 279 -11.84 2.94 -9.81
N ASN A 280 -11.42 4.16 -10.17
CA ASN A 280 -10.70 4.45 -11.41
C ASN A 280 -9.18 4.51 -11.22
N ARG A 281 -8.72 4.98 -10.05
CA ARG A 281 -7.31 5.06 -9.64
C ARG A 281 -7.19 5.19 -8.12
N ILE A 282 -6.00 4.94 -7.59
CA ILE A 282 -5.61 5.48 -6.27
C ILE A 282 -5.52 7.01 -6.39
N ASP A 283 -6.15 7.74 -5.47
CA ASP A 283 -6.10 9.20 -5.40
C ASP A 283 -5.03 9.67 -4.41
N HIS A 284 -5.08 9.12 -3.19
CA HIS A 284 -4.08 9.36 -2.16
C HIS A 284 -4.01 8.25 -1.11
N ILE A 285 -2.90 8.23 -0.36
CA ILE A 285 -2.59 7.26 0.70
C ILE A 285 -2.36 8.03 2.00
N GLY A 286 -3.24 7.84 2.98
CA GLY A 286 -3.18 8.53 4.27
C GLY A 286 -2.25 7.83 5.25
N ILE A 287 -1.25 8.56 5.73
CA ILE A 287 -0.22 8.13 6.67
C ILE A 287 -0.36 8.99 7.94
N VAL A 288 -0.62 8.35 9.08
CA VAL A 288 -0.69 9.07 10.36
C VAL A 288 0.73 9.31 10.89
N VAL A 289 1.04 10.57 11.24
CA VAL A 289 2.36 11.04 11.67
C VAL A 289 2.26 11.89 12.93
N GLN A 290 3.35 11.98 13.69
CA GLN A 290 3.44 12.87 14.87
C GLN A 290 3.74 14.32 14.48
N ASP A 291 4.53 14.53 13.43
CA ASP A 291 4.93 15.85 12.93
C ASP A 291 5.01 15.86 11.40
N ILE A 292 4.17 16.67 10.76
CA ILE A 292 4.05 16.74 9.30
C ILE A 292 5.32 17.30 8.64
N PRO A 293 5.94 18.41 9.11
CA PRO A 293 7.20 18.90 8.56
C PRO A 293 8.33 17.86 8.63
N THR A 294 8.46 17.12 9.73
CA THR A 294 9.47 16.06 9.88
C THR A 294 9.20 14.90 8.93
N ALA A 295 7.94 14.48 8.77
CA ALA A 295 7.56 13.42 7.84
C ALA A 295 7.83 13.83 6.38
N ALA A 296 7.41 15.03 5.98
CA ALA A 296 7.66 15.57 4.66
C ALA A 296 9.16 15.66 4.34
N ALA A 297 9.97 16.25 5.23
CA ALA A 297 11.43 16.35 5.06
C ALA A 297 12.16 14.99 5.11
N THR A 298 11.50 13.94 5.60
CA THR A 298 12.00 12.56 5.56
C THR A 298 11.69 11.89 4.23
N TYR A 299 10.45 12.00 3.75
CA TYR A 299 10.04 11.46 2.45
C TYR A 299 10.70 12.22 1.27
N GLU A 300 10.86 13.54 1.35
CA GLU A 300 11.62 14.35 0.38
C GLU A 300 13.08 13.85 0.29
N ARG A 301 13.74 13.59 1.43
CA ARG A 301 15.12 13.07 1.46
C ARG A 301 15.22 11.64 0.93
N HIS A 302 14.28 10.76 1.30
CA HIS A 302 14.37 9.34 0.97
C HIS A 302 13.90 9.02 -0.45
N PHE A 303 12.98 9.81 -1.00
CA PHE A 303 12.24 9.47 -2.23
C PHE A 303 12.21 10.58 -3.29
N GLY A 304 12.63 11.81 -2.96
CA GLY A 304 12.66 12.95 -3.89
C GLY A 304 11.29 13.57 -4.20
N PHE A 305 10.23 13.18 -3.51
CA PHE A 305 8.88 13.73 -3.67
C PHE A 305 8.73 15.10 -2.97
N SER A 306 7.84 15.94 -3.51
CA SER A 306 7.59 17.30 -3.01
C SER A 306 6.19 17.45 -2.39
N LEU A 307 6.07 18.28 -1.36
CA LEU A 307 4.77 18.75 -0.88
C LEU A 307 4.02 19.52 -1.98
N ASP A 308 2.71 19.31 -2.05
CA ASP A 308 1.78 20.17 -2.77
C ASP A 308 1.40 21.36 -1.87
N PRO A 309 1.72 22.62 -2.23
CA PRO A 309 1.42 23.79 -1.41
C PRO A 309 -0.05 24.26 -1.51
N GLU A 310 -0.84 23.70 -2.43
CA GLU A 310 -2.26 24.04 -2.61
C GLU A 310 -3.20 23.07 -1.85
N LEU A 311 -2.67 21.95 -1.33
CA LEU A 311 -3.44 20.88 -0.69
C LEU A 311 -3.08 20.65 0.79
N GLY A 312 -4.11 20.62 1.63
CA GLY A 312 -4.03 20.32 3.06
C GLY A 312 -4.46 21.48 3.96
N GLY A 313 -4.01 21.46 5.21
CA GLY A 313 -4.31 22.46 6.24
C GLY A 313 -4.98 21.86 7.47
N GLN A 314 -5.63 22.70 8.27
CA GLN A 314 -6.32 22.29 9.49
C GLN A 314 -7.80 22.01 9.22
N ASN A 315 -8.31 20.88 9.70
CA ASN A 315 -9.69 20.45 9.58
C ASN A 315 -10.28 20.13 10.96
N ASP A 316 -10.77 21.18 11.63
CA ASP A 316 -11.35 21.11 12.98
C ASP A 316 -12.56 20.15 13.06
N ALA A 317 -13.31 20.00 11.97
CA ALA A 317 -14.48 19.11 11.92
C ALA A 317 -14.11 17.62 11.94
N LEU A 318 -12.89 17.27 11.55
CA LEU A 318 -12.33 15.91 11.65
C LEU A 318 -11.32 15.76 12.79
N GLY A 319 -10.93 16.85 13.46
CA GLY A 319 -9.93 16.85 14.53
C GLY A 319 -8.52 16.53 14.03
N ILE A 320 -8.17 16.99 12.81
CA ILE A 320 -6.88 16.73 12.16
C ILE A 320 -6.26 17.99 11.54
N GLU A 321 -4.97 17.87 11.25
CA GLU A 321 -4.21 18.69 10.31
C GLU A 321 -3.61 17.74 9.27
N ASN A 322 -3.55 18.13 8.00
CA ASN A 322 -2.95 17.32 6.94
C ASN A 322 -2.11 18.14 5.95
N ALA A 323 -1.22 17.46 5.24
CA ALA A 323 -0.52 18.00 4.06
C ALA A 323 -0.31 16.89 3.03
N PHE A 324 -0.30 17.24 1.74
CA PHE A 324 -0.17 16.28 0.65
C PHE A 324 1.19 16.38 -0.02
N MET A 325 1.71 15.26 -0.49
CA MET A 325 2.98 15.13 -1.21
C MET A 325 2.76 14.32 -2.49
N LEU A 326 3.16 14.85 -3.65
CA LEU A 326 2.90 14.22 -4.94
C LEU A 326 3.93 13.11 -5.23
N ALA A 327 3.46 11.86 -5.27
CA ALA A 327 4.23 10.67 -5.61
C ALA A 327 3.89 10.17 -7.03
N GLY A 328 4.06 11.05 -8.02
CA GLY A 328 3.87 10.76 -9.45
C GLY A 328 2.41 10.67 -9.89
N ASN A 329 1.71 9.58 -9.52
CA ASN A 329 0.34 9.27 -9.94
C ASN A 329 -0.72 9.38 -8.82
N ALA A 330 -0.29 9.44 -7.56
CA ALA A 330 -1.13 9.60 -6.38
C ALA A 330 -0.43 10.49 -5.35
N HIS A 331 -1.16 10.98 -4.35
CA HIS A 331 -0.56 11.72 -3.24
C HIS A 331 -0.30 10.82 -2.02
N LEU A 332 0.71 11.18 -1.24
CA LEU A 332 0.86 10.76 0.15
C LEU A 332 0.25 11.87 1.02
N GLU A 333 -0.77 11.55 1.81
CA GLU A 333 -1.38 12.47 2.77
C GLU A 333 -0.76 12.21 4.15
N PHE A 334 0.01 13.17 4.67
CA PHE A 334 0.50 13.12 6.04
C PHE A 334 -0.56 13.72 6.96
N ILE A 335 -1.10 12.93 7.90
CA ILE A 335 -2.20 13.30 8.79
C ILE A 335 -1.70 13.34 10.23
N ARG A 336 -1.92 14.46 10.93
CA ARG A 336 -1.69 14.59 12.37
C ARG A 336 -3.02 14.85 13.10
N PRO A 337 -3.36 14.12 14.18
CA PRO A 337 -4.51 14.49 15.02
C PRO A 337 -4.25 15.83 15.73
N THR A 338 -5.24 16.72 15.75
CA THR A 338 -5.23 17.98 16.52
C THR A 338 -6.02 17.88 17.83
N THR A 339 -6.68 16.74 18.08
CA THR A 339 -7.42 16.44 19.32
C THR A 339 -7.09 15.03 19.82
N GLU A 340 -7.51 14.68 21.03
CA GLU A 340 -7.44 13.30 21.56
C GLU A 340 -8.59 12.40 21.07
N GLU A 341 -9.55 12.96 20.30
CA GLU A 341 -10.76 12.27 19.85
C GLU A 341 -10.74 11.90 18.35
N GLY A 342 -11.68 11.05 17.94
CA GLY A 342 -11.86 10.65 16.55
C GLY A 342 -10.96 9.51 16.06
N PRO A 343 -11.14 9.05 14.80
CA PRO A 343 -10.48 7.85 14.28
C PRO A 343 -8.95 7.94 14.20
N VAL A 344 -8.42 9.12 13.87
CA VAL A 344 -6.98 9.36 13.69
C VAL A 344 -6.25 9.42 15.03
N ALA A 345 -6.77 10.15 16.02
CA ALA A 345 -6.20 10.16 17.37
C ALA A 345 -6.25 8.77 18.02
N LYS A 346 -7.33 8.03 17.77
CA LYS A 346 -7.44 6.64 18.18
C LYS A 346 -6.38 5.75 17.52
N PHE A 347 -6.16 5.88 16.19
CA PHE A 347 -5.12 5.10 15.51
C PHE A 347 -3.72 5.45 16.04
N ALA A 348 -3.41 6.73 16.20
CA ALA A 348 -2.14 7.20 16.75
C ALA A 348 -1.86 6.65 18.15
N SER A 349 -2.88 6.60 19.02
CA SER A 349 -2.73 6.05 20.38
C SER A 349 -2.67 4.51 20.43
N GLU A 350 -3.36 3.78 19.55
CA GLU A 350 -3.33 2.31 19.51
C GLU A 350 -2.15 1.72 18.71
N ARG A 351 -1.64 2.42 17.69
CA ARG A 351 -0.69 1.88 16.70
C ARG A 351 0.55 2.74 16.44
N GLY A 352 0.57 4.00 16.88
CA GLY A 352 1.61 4.97 16.54
C GLY A 352 1.45 5.51 15.11
N GLU A 353 2.57 5.82 14.48
CA GLU A 353 2.61 6.27 13.08
C GLU A 353 2.41 5.11 12.09
N GLY A 354 1.96 5.43 10.87
CA GLY A 354 1.93 4.49 9.73
C GLY A 354 0.68 4.62 8.86
N SER A 355 0.57 3.72 7.86
CA SER A 355 -0.54 3.69 6.90
C SER A 355 -1.88 3.52 7.60
N PHE A 356 -2.81 4.44 7.32
CA PHE A 356 -4.11 4.55 7.96
C PHE A 356 -5.28 4.48 6.97
N LEU A 357 -5.16 5.16 5.82
CA LEU A 357 -6.23 5.33 4.83
C LEU A 357 -5.72 4.97 3.43
N LEU A 358 -6.56 4.30 2.64
CA LEU A 358 -6.43 4.25 1.18
C LEU A 358 -7.60 5.04 0.58
N SER A 359 -7.32 5.96 -0.34
CA SER A 359 -8.34 6.76 -1.02
C SER A 359 -8.35 6.47 -2.52
N LEU A 360 -9.53 6.17 -3.06
CA LEU A 360 -9.75 5.82 -4.46
C LEU A 360 -10.58 6.90 -5.16
N ALA A 361 -10.16 7.30 -6.36
CA ALA A 361 -10.92 8.21 -7.19
C ALA A 361 -12.09 7.49 -7.88
N VAL A 362 -13.26 8.11 -7.85
CA VAL A 362 -14.51 7.63 -8.46
C VAL A 362 -15.12 8.73 -9.35
N SER A 363 -15.89 8.36 -10.36
CA SER A 363 -16.52 9.32 -11.29
C SER A 363 -17.73 10.04 -10.70
N ASP A 364 -18.47 9.38 -9.81
CA ASP A 364 -19.65 9.86 -9.08
C ASP A 364 -19.65 9.15 -7.71
N VAL A 365 -19.56 9.90 -6.62
CA VAL A 365 -19.42 9.31 -5.28
C VAL A 365 -20.74 8.76 -4.74
N GLN A 366 -21.89 9.28 -5.17
CA GLN A 366 -23.20 8.78 -4.77
C GLN A 366 -23.50 7.44 -5.47
N ALA A 367 -23.27 7.37 -6.78
CA ALA A 367 -23.41 6.13 -7.54
C ALA A 367 -22.45 5.04 -7.04
N ALA A 368 -21.20 5.40 -6.70
CA ALA A 368 -20.24 4.48 -6.11
C ALA A 368 -20.71 3.94 -4.74
N VAL A 369 -21.22 4.81 -3.86
CA VAL A 369 -21.80 4.42 -2.56
C VAL A 369 -22.99 3.48 -2.73
N ASP A 370 -23.89 3.75 -3.67
CA ASP A 370 -25.08 2.93 -3.88
C ASP A 370 -24.76 1.58 -4.56
N SER A 371 -23.77 1.53 -5.48
CA SER A 371 -23.22 0.29 -6.05
C SER A 371 -22.62 -0.61 -4.96
N LEU A 372 -21.80 -0.03 -4.07
CA LEU A 372 -21.24 -0.74 -2.93
C LEU A 372 -22.30 -1.21 -1.93
N ARG A 373 -23.35 -0.42 -1.70
CA ARG A 373 -24.49 -0.85 -0.86
C ARG A 373 -25.28 -1.99 -1.50
N ALA A 374 -25.46 -1.98 -2.82
CA ALA A 374 -26.16 -3.04 -3.56
C ALA A 374 -25.39 -4.38 -3.54
N SER A 375 -24.05 -4.34 -3.54
CA SER A 375 -23.19 -5.52 -3.33
C SER A 375 -23.02 -5.91 -1.85
N GLY A 376 -23.62 -5.17 -0.91
CA GLY A 376 -23.65 -5.48 0.52
C GLY A 376 -22.49 -4.90 1.33
N ALA A 377 -21.63 -4.08 0.72
CA ALA A 377 -20.58 -3.36 1.42
C ALA A 377 -21.10 -2.17 2.24
N ARG A 378 -20.40 -1.84 3.32
CA ARG A 378 -20.82 -0.83 4.31
C ARG A 378 -20.25 0.54 3.99
N ALA A 379 -20.79 1.19 2.97
CA ALA A 379 -20.50 2.57 2.62
C ALA A 379 -21.38 3.57 3.41
N GLY A 380 -20.75 4.60 3.99
CA GLY A 380 -21.43 5.77 4.55
C GLY A 380 -22.00 6.67 3.45
N ASP A 381 -22.89 7.60 3.83
CA ASP A 381 -23.42 8.60 2.89
C ASP A 381 -22.33 9.62 2.49
N PRO A 382 -22.33 10.15 1.25
CA PRO A 382 -21.37 11.17 0.85
C PRO A 382 -21.49 12.47 1.66
N ASN A 383 -20.35 13.09 1.92
CA ASN A 383 -20.19 14.42 2.50
C ASN A 383 -19.43 15.30 1.51
N GLY A 384 -20.16 16.00 0.64
CA GLY A 384 -19.57 16.61 -0.55
C GLY A 384 -19.00 15.53 -1.49
N PRO A 385 -17.81 15.72 -2.08
CA PRO A 385 -17.22 14.76 -3.01
C PRO A 385 -16.60 13.53 -2.33
N VAL A 386 -16.84 13.28 -1.04
CA VAL A 386 -16.13 12.26 -0.25
C VAL A 386 -17.10 11.31 0.43
N ALA A 387 -16.86 9.99 0.33
CA ALA A 387 -17.51 8.97 1.14
C ALA A 387 -16.49 8.01 1.76
N PHE A 388 -16.91 7.26 2.79
CA PHE A 388 -16.06 6.28 3.46
C PHE A 388 -16.72 4.89 3.48
N VAL A 389 -15.92 3.86 3.24
CA VAL A 389 -16.33 2.45 3.32
C VAL A 389 -15.70 1.82 4.56
N SER A 390 -16.51 1.12 5.37
CA SER A 390 -16.03 0.61 6.66
C SER A 390 -15.02 -0.54 6.47
N PRO A 391 -13.95 -0.63 7.28
CA PRO A 391 -12.97 -1.73 7.28
C PRO A 391 -13.54 -3.15 7.39
N ARG A 392 -14.81 -3.31 7.78
CA ARG A 392 -15.51 -4.62 7.78
C ARG A 392 -15.96 -5.09 6.39
N SER A 393 -15.79 -4.27 5.36
CA SER A 393 -16.05 -4.62 3.95
C SER A 393 -14.76 -4.54 3.13
N SER A 394 -13.91 -3.55 3.40
CA SER A 394 -12.59 -3.34 2.79
C SER A 394 -11.45 -4.05 3.54
N PHE A 395 -11.69 -5.25 4.09
CA PHE A 395 -10.67 -6.15 4.65
C PHE A 395 -9.62 -5.47 5.55
N GLY A 396 -10.08 -4.71 6.55
CA GLY A 396 -9.24 -4.00 7.53
C GLY A 396 -8.70 -2.64 7.09
N VAL A 397 -8.82 -2.27 5.81
CA VAL A 397 -8.44 -0.95 5.28
C VAL A 397 -9.53 0.07 5.57
N ASN A 398 -9.17 1.24 6.15
CA ASN A 398 -10.06 2.40 6.09
C ASN A 398 -10.02 2.90 4.63
N LEU A 399 -11.14 2.79 3.93
CA LEU A 399 -11.22 3.12 2.51
C LEU A 399 -12.05 4.38 2.33
N GLN A 400 -11.51 5.35 1.59
CA GLN A 400 -12.22 6.55 1.16
C GLN A 400 -12.48 6.49 -0.35
N LEU A 401 -13.61 7.06 -0.76
CA LEU A 401 -13.96 7.33 -2.15
C LEU A 401 -13.97 8.84 -2.34
N VAL A 402 -13.34 9.34 -3.40
CA VAL A 402 -13.29 10.77 -3.74
C VAL A 402 -13.75 10.99 -5.17
N GLU A 403 -14.77 11.81 -5.35
CA GLU A 403 -15.26 12.22 -6.67
C GLU A 403 -14.21 13.06 -7.40
N ARG A 404 -13.84 12.63 -8.61
CA ARG A 404 -12.81 13.27 -9.43
C ARG A 404 -13.25 13.24 -10.90
N SER A 405 -13.59 14.42 -11.42
CA SER A 405 -13.96 14.70 -12.83
C SER A 405 -12.81 14.48 -13.82
#